data_AF-A0A0F9FG29-F1
#
_entry.id   AF-A0A0F9FG29-F1
#
_cell.length_a   1.000
_cell.length_b   1.000
_cell.length_c   1.000
_cell.angle_alpha   90.00
_cell.angle_beta   90.00
_cell.angle_gamma   90.00
#
_symmetry.space_group_name_H-M   'P 1'
#
loop_
_entity.id
_entity.type
_entity.pdbx_description
1 polymer ?
#
loop_
_entity_poly.entity_id
_entity_poly.type
_entity_poly.pdbx_seq_one_letter_code
_entity_poly.pdbx_strand_id
1 'polypeptide(L)'
;TRGADGKSKWPVIIHREVTWCGDYNEASTYLDLLTSYSGHNNGEFYNDAYDKLMKDSKTAEDPQPLYKEAESILAEEMPIIPIYHYANVDMIAEDIEGLPENNVNNTWYGKDLYRTAE
;
A
#
# COMPACT_ATOMS: atom_id res chain seq x y z
N THR A 1 24.03 14.09 4.25
CA THR A 1 24.42 15.17 5.18
C THR A 1 23.26 16.14 5.26
N ARG A 2 22.81 16.51 6.47
CA ARG A 2 21.62 17.35 6.68
C ARG A 2 21.86 18.75 6.11
N GLY A 3 20.95 19.25 5.27
CA GLY A 3 21.02 20.58 4.67
C GLY A 3 20.80 21.70 5.70
N ALA A 4 21.27 22.90 5.36
CA ALA A 4 21.33 24.09 6.24
C ALA A 4 19.95 24.66 6.66
N ASP A 5 18.84 24.07 6.24
CA ASP A 5 17.46 24.43 6.59
C ASP A 5 16.83 23.46 7.62
N GLY A 6 17.60 22.48 8.11
CA GLY A 6 17.12 21.48 9.07
C GLY A 6 16.14 20.45 8.46
N LYS A 7 15.68 20.68 7.23
CA LYS A 7 14.87 19.76 6.45
C LYS A 7 15.81 18.81 5.72
N SER A 8 15.68 17.52 5.98
CA SER A 8 16.43 16.52 5.24
C SER A 8 15.87 16.41 3.83
N LYS A 9 16.42 17.17 2.87
CA LYS A 9 16.29 16.83 1.44
C LYS A 9 17.24 15.68 1.14
N TRP A 10 16.77 14.46 1.36
CA TRP A 10 17.46 13.27 0.89
C TRP A 10 17.36 13.17 -0.63
N PRO A 11 18.40 12.66 -1.33
CA PRO A 11 18.18 12.16 -2.68
C PRO A 11 17.14 11.04 -2.59
N VAL A 12 16.15 11.02 -3.48
CA VAL A 12 15.17 9.92 -3.57
C VAL A 12 15.95 8.62 -3.74
N ILE A 13 16.12 7.84 -2.67
CA ILE A 13 16.68 6.50 -2.74
C ILE A 13 15.54 5.61 -3.21
N ILE A 14 15.44 5.42 -4.52
CA ILE A 14 14.50 4.45 -5.09
C ILE A 14 15.04 3.07 -4.72
N HIS A 15 14.52 2.49 -3.63
CA HIS A 15 14.77 1.10 -3.33
C HIS A 15 14.11 0.25 -4.43
N ARG A 16 14.89 -0.67 -5.03
CA ARG A 16 14.58 -1.33 -6.31
C ARG A 16 13.38 -2.28 -6.26
N GLU A 17 12.85 -2.56 -5.07
CA GLU A 17 11.84 -3.60 -4.83
C GLU A 17 10.83 -3.15 -3.78
N VAL A 18 9.98 -2.17 -4.11
CA VAL A 18 8.85 -1.80 -3.25
C VAL A 18 7.58 -1.78 -4.09
N THR A 19 6.95 -2.95 -4.17
CA THR A 19 5.61 -3.14 -4.72
C THR A 19 4.73 -3.65 -3.61
N TRP A 20 3.48 -3.18 -3.53
CA TRP A 20 2.57 -3.60 -2.47
C TRP A 20 1.22 -4.05 -3.03
N CYS A 21 0.74 -5.17 -2.52
CA CYS A 21 -0.62 -5.64 -2.69
C CYS A 21 -1.33 -5.45 -1.35
N GLY A 22 -2.50 -4.81 -1.33
CA GLY A 22 -3.23 -4.58 -0.09
C GLY A 22 -3.56 -5.89 0.65
N ASP A 23 -3.24 -5.92 1.95
CA ASP A 23 -3.54 -7.05 2.82
C ASP A 23 -5.04 -7.12 3.17
N TYR A 24 -5.73 -5.97 3.12
CA TYR A 24 -7.15 -5.82 3.39
C TYR A 24 -7.70 -4.60 2.61
N ASN A 25 -9.01 -4.58 2.40
CA ASN A 25 -9.67 -3.57 1.57
C ASN A 25 -9.93 -2.25 2.31
N GLU A 26 -8.85 -1.57 2.71
CA GLU A 26 -8.90 -0.28 3.41
C GLU A 26 -7.59 0.49 3.14
N ALA A 27 -7.63 1.82 3.03
CA ALA A 27 -6.51 2.66 2.59
C ALA A 27 -5.26 2.54 3.47
N SER A 28 -5.42 2.28 4.77
CA SER A 28 -4.29 2.13 5.70
C SER A 28 -3.37 0.96 5.34
N THR A 29 -3.83 -0.03 4.57
CA THR A 29 -2.93 -1.10 4.09
C THR A 29 -1.78 -0.56 3.24
N TYR A 30 -1.97 0.58 2.57
CA TYR A 30 -0.94 1.27 1.81
C TYR A 30 -0.28 2.39 2.63
N LEU A 31 -1.09 3.21 3.32
CA LEU A 31 -0.58 4.41 4.00
C LEU A 31 0.28 4.09 5.23
N ASP A 32 -0.02 3.03 6.00
CA ASP A 32 0.75 2.72 7.21
C ASP A 32 2.19 2.27 6.86
N LEU A 33 2.46 1.82 5.61
CA LEU A 33 3.79 1.46 5.11
C LEU A 33 4.81 2.59 5.22
N LEU A 34 4.36 3.82 4.98
CA LEU A 34 5.22 5.00 4.90
C LEU A 34 5.40 5.68 6.26
N THR A 35 4.77 5.16 7.32
CA THR A 35 4.97 5.72 8.66
C THR A 35 6.38 5.43 9.17
N SER A 36 6.96 6.34 9.97
CA SER A 36 8.34 6.19 10.44
C SER A 36 8.57 4.95 11.32
N TYR A 37 7.49 4.45 11.93
CA TYR A 37 7.50 3.31 12.84
C TYR A 37 7.15 1.99 12.15
N SER A 38 6.84 2.02 10.84
CA SER A 38 6.54 0.82 10.08
C SER A 38 7.82 0.03 9.79
N GLY A 39 7.78 -1.28 10.07
CA GLY A 39 8.84 -2.20 9.64
C GLY A 39 8.93 -2.37 8.12
N HIS A 40 7.96 -1.85 7.37
CA HIS A 40 7.90 -1.90 5.92
C HIS A 40 8.29 -0.57 5.23
N ASN A 41 8.74 0.41 6.01
CA ASN A 41 9.22 1.69 5.49
C ASN A 41 10.63 1.58 4.89
N ASN A 42 10.75 0.83 3.80
CA ASN A 42 12.01 0.61 3.09
C ASN A 42 12.56 1.88 2.42
N GLY A 43 11.70 2.90 2.24
CA GLY A 43 12.09 4.20 1.69
C GLY A 43 12.71 5.14 2.71
N GLU A 44 12.77 4.74 3.99
CA GLU A 44 13.28 5.56 5.09
C GLU A 44 12.62 6.95 5.16
N PHE A 45 11.31 7.00 4.92
CA PHE A 45 10.53 8.23 4.98
C PHE A 45 10.22 8.62 6.44
N TYR A 46 10.44 9.89 6.79
CA TYR A 46 10.21 10.41 8.14
C TYR A 46 9.49 11.76 8.07
N ASN A 47 8.24 11.81 8.54
CA ASN A 47 7.47 13.04 8.63
C ASN A 47 6.52 13.00 9.84
N ASP A 48 6.77 13.88 10.83
CA ASP A 48 6.02 13.89 12.09
C ASP A 48 4.53 14.22 11.90
N ALA A 49 4.19 15.05 10.89
CA ALA A 49 2.80 15.40 10.59
C ALA A 49 2.07 14.20 9.96
N TYR A 50 2.72 13.51 9.03
CA TYR A 50 2.21 12.27 8.44
C TYR A 50 1.97 11.21 9.53
N ASP A 51 2.96 10.95 10.39
CA ASP A 51 2.84 9.99 11.48
C ASP A 51 1.73 10.35 12.46
N LYS A 52 1.51 11.65 12.71
CA LYS A 52 0.42 12.10 13.56
C LYS A 52 -0.93 11.79 12.92
N LEU A 53 -1.13 12.12 11.64
CA LEU A 53 -2.38 11.84 10.92
C LEU A 53 -2.69 10.33 10.92
N MET A 54 -1.67 9.50 10.65
CA MET A 54 -1.81 8.04 10.63
C MET A 54 -2.05 7.43 12.01
N LYS A 55 -1.57 8.04 13.09
CA LYS A 55 -1.91 7.62 14.46
C LYS A 55 -3.33 8.00 14.82
N ASP A 56 -3.73 9.24 14.53
CA ASP A 56 -5.07 9.73 14.83
C ASP A 56 -6.15 8.94 14.07
N SER A 57 -5.87 8.56 12.81
CA SER A 57 -6.80 7.79 11.97
C SER A 57 -7.15 6.42 12.56
N LYS A 58 -6.26 5.81 13.36
CA LYS A 58 -6.51 4.50 13.99
C LYS A 58 -7.64 4.53 15.03
N THR A 59 -7.98 5.70 15.53
CA THR A 59 -9.04 5.89 16.54
C THR A 59 -10.19 6.79 16.06
N ALA A 60 -10.13 7.25 14.81
CA ALA A 60 -11.17 8.10 14.24
C ALA A 60 -12.42 7.28 13.90
N GLU A 61 -13.59 7.89 14.07
CA GLU A 61 -14.86 7.30 13.60
C GLU A 61 -14.92 7.29 12.07
N ASP A 62 -14.44 8.36 11.43
CA ASP A 62 -14.21 8.45 9.99
C ASP A 62 -12.76 8.86 9.72
N PRO A 63 -11.90 7.93 9.26
CA PRO A 63 -10.50 8.24 8.98
C PRO A 63 -10.27 8.85 7.59
N GLN A 64 -11.28 8.89 6.70
CA GLN A 64 -11.11 9.34 5.32
C GLN A 64 -10.53 10.75 5.17
N PRO A 65 -10.95 11.76 5.97
CA PRO A 65 -10.35 13.09 5.89
C PRO A 65 -8.86 13.10 6.27
N LEU A 66 -8.46 12.29 7.25
CA LEU A 66 -7.07 12.19 7.72
C LEU A 66 -6.19 11.52 6.67
N TYR A 67 -6.69 10.48 6.01
CA TYR A 67 -5.99 9.83 4.90
C TYR A 67 -5.78 10.79 3.72
N LYS A 68 -6.80 11.58 3.37
CA LYS A 68 -6.66 12.56 2.30
C LYS A 68 -5.59 13.62 2.60
N GLU A 69 -5.48 14.05 3.85
CA GLU A 69 -4.43 14.97 4.28
C GLU A 69 -3.06 14.29 4.26
N ALA A 70 -2.96 13.04 4.72
CA ALA A 70 -1.75 12.25 4.68
C ALA A 70 -1.24 12.03 3.24
N GLU A 71 -2.13 11.67 2.31
CA GLU A 71 -1.82 11.54 0.89
C GLU A 71 -1.35 12.85 0.26
N SER A 72 -1.88 13.99 0.71
CA SER A 72 -1.42 15.30 0.24
C SER A 72 0.04 15.54 0.62
N ILE A 73 0.45 15.16 1.83
CA ILE A 73 1.87 15.21 2.25
C ILE A 73 2.73 14.32 1.35
N LEU A 74 2.28 13.09 1.07
CA LEU A 74 3.01 12.16 0.21
C LEU A 74 3.15 12.69 -1.23
N ALA A 75 2.11 13.34 -1.76
CA ALA A 75 2.13 13.95 -3.09
C ALA A 75 3.07 15.16 -3.16
N GLU A 76 3.22 15.91 -2.07
CA GLU A 76 4.14 17.06 -2.00
C GLU A 76 5.60 16.64 -1.80
N GLU A 77 5.85 15.67 -0.92
CA GLU A 77 7.20 15.23 -0.57
C GLU A 77 7.74 14.13 -1.50
N MET A 78 6.85 13.46 -2.25
CA MET A 78 7.16 12.42 -3.24
C MET A 78 8.14 11.35 -2.72
N PRO A 79 7.89 10.71 -1.55
CA PRO A 79 8.77 9.68 -1.01
C PRO A 79 8.74 8.38 -1.82
N ILE A 80 7.70 8.21 -2.64
CA ILE A 80 7.54 7.14 -3.61
C ILE A 80 7.25 7.71 -5.00
N ILE A 81 7.46 6.90 -6.03
CA ILE A 81 7.12 7.23 -7.42
C ILE A 81 6.10 6.19 -7.90
N PRO A 82 4.79 6.45 -7.77
CA PRO A 82 3.76 5.56 -8.28
C PRO A 82 3.86 5.45 -9.81
N ILE A 83 3.85 4.23 -10.36
CA ILE A 83 3.95 4.00 -11.82
C ILE A 83 2.61 3.50 -12.39
N TYR A 84 1.99 2.50 -11.77
CA TYR A 84 0.72 1.92 -12.22
C TYR A 84 -0.01 1.20 -11.08
N HIS A 85 -1.32 0.99 -11.25
CA HIS A 85 -2.11 0.05 -10.45
C HIS A 85 -2.12 -1.31 -11.14
N TYR A 86 -1.95 -2.39 -10.37
CA TYR A 86 -1.93 -3.75 -10.91
C TYR A 86 -3.24 -4.12 -11.61
N ALA A 87 -3.11 -4.87 -12.70
CA ALA A 87 -4.20 -5.61 -13.32
C ALA A 87 -4.00 -7.10 -13.03
N ASN A 88 -5.09 -7.81 -12.74
CA ASN A 88 -5.06 -9.27 -12.60
C ASN A 88 -5.25 -9.91 -13.97
N VAL A 89 -4.22 -10.58 -14.47
CA VAL A 89 -4.23 -11.28 -15.77
C VAL A 89 -3.81 -12.72 -15.53
N ASP A 90 -4.79 -13.61 -15.43
CA ASP A 90 -4.59 -15.03 -15.15
C ASP A 90 -4.95 -15.89 -16.37
N MET A 91 -4.19 -16.96 -16.61
CA MET A 91 -4.51 -17.99 -17.60
C MET A 91 -5.01 -19.24 -16.87
N ILE A 92 -6.32 -19.50 -16.96
CA ILE A 92 -7.01 -20.59 -16.26
C ILE A 92 -7.53 -21.59 -17.29
N ALA A 93 -7.35 -22.89 -17.03
CA ALA A 93 -7.91 -23.94 -17.88
C ALA A 93 -9.44 -23.97 -17.79
N GLU A 94 -10.14 -24.24 -18.90
CA GLU A 94 -11.60 -24.18 -18.98
C GLU A 94 -12.33 -25.13 -18.02
N ASP A 95 -11.66 -26.20 -17.59
CA ASP A 95 -12.21 -27.21 -16.69
C ASP A 95 -11.88 -26.97 -15.20
N ILE A 96 -11.29 -25.81 -14.86
CA ILE A 96 -11.03 -25.40 -13.47
C ILE A 96 -12.09 -24.39 -13.02
N GLU A 97 -12.86 -24.77 -12.02
CA GLU A 97 -13.91 -23.95 -11.41
C GLU A 97 -13.63 -23.68 -9.92
N GLY A 98 -14.43 -22.77 -9.33
CA GLY A 98 -14.33 -22.40 -7.91
C GLY A 98 -13.41 -21.24 -7.60
N LEU A 99 -12.95 -20.51 -8.63
CA LEU A 99 -12.17 -19.29 -8.47
C LEU A 99 -13.02 -18.16 -7.84
N PRO A 100 -12.45 -17.39 -6.91
CA PRO A 100 -13.18 -16.29 -6.30
C PRO A 100 -13.26 -15.09 -7.25
N GLU A 101 -14.46 -14.79 -7.76
CA GLU A 101 -14.67 -13.70 -8.74
C GLU A 101 -14.67 -12.29 -8.12
N ASN A 102 -15.04 -12.17 -6.84
CA ASN A 102 -15.16 -10.89 -6.12
C ASN A 102 -14.15 -10.80 -4.98
N ASN A 103 -12.86 -10.96 -5.30
CA ASN A 103 -11.78 -10.94 -4.31
C ASN A 103 -10.70 -9.91 -4.66
N VAL A 104 -10.79 -8.73 -4.05
CA VAL A 104 -9.84 -7.64 -4.24
C VAL A 104 -8.42 -7.95 -3.74
N ASN A 105 -8.29 -8.87 -2.78
CA ASN A 105 -6.99 -9.32 -2.26
C ASN A 105 -6.34 -10.41 -3.14
N ASN A 106 -7.05 -10.89 -4.18
CA ASN A 106 -6.63 -11.97 -5.07
C ASN A 106 -6.13 -13.23 -4.33
N THR A 107 -6.72 -13.54 -3.17
CA THR A 107 -6.36 -14.72 -2.37
C THR A 107 -7.07 -15.97 -2.89
N TRP A 108 -6.31 -17.03 -3.20
CA TRP A 108 -6.88 -18.29 -3.68
C TRP A 108 -6.77 -19.37 -2.61
N TYR A 109 -7.86 -20.08 -2.38
CA TYR A 109 -7.87 -21.22 -1.48
C TYR A 109 -8.06 -22.50 -2.28
N GLY A 110 -7.04 -23.36 -2.28
CA GLY A 110 -7.07 -24.62 -3.05
C GLY A 110 -8.23 -25.56 -2.68
N LYS A 111 -8.80 -25.43 -1.48
CA LYS A 111 -9.99 -26.20 -1.05
C LYS A 111 -11.27 -25.83 -1.82
N ASP A 112 -11.32 -24.64 -2.41
CA ASP A 112 -12.48 -24.13 -3.13
C ASP A 112 -12.38 -24.39 -4.64
N LEU A 113 -11.16 -24.72 -5.12
CA LEU A 113 -10.89 -25.04 -6.51
C LEU A 113 -11.17 -26.51 -6.80
N TYR A 114 -11.80 -26.79 -7.94
CA TYR A 114 -12.06 -28.15 -8.40
C TYR A 114 -12.04 -28.24 -9.92
N ARG A 115 -11.83 -29.47 -10.41
CA ARG A 115 -11.87 -29.77 -11.85
C ARG A 115 -13.22 -30.41 -12.19
N THR A 116 -13.88 -29.91 -13.21
CA THR A 116 -15.11 -30.54 -13.72
C THR A 116 -14.75 -31.76 -14.58
N ALA A 117 -15.59 -32.79 -14.53
CA ALA A 117 -15.49 -33.91 -15.46
C ALA A 117 -16.37 -33.61 -16.68
N GLU A 118 -15.92 -34.00 -17.88
CA GLU A 118 -16.71 -33.98 -19.12
C GLU A 118 -18.04 -34.74 -18.98
#